data_AF-A0A2E3FKE4-F1
#
_entry.id   AF-A0A2E3FKE4-F1
#
_cell.length_a   1.000
_cell.length_b   1.000
_cell.length_c   1.000
_cell.angle_alpha   90.00
_cell.angle_beta   90.00
_cell.angle_gamma   90.00
#
_symmetry.space_group_name_H-M   'P 1'
#
loop_
_entity.id
_entity.type
_entity.pdbx_description
1 polymer ?
#
loop_
_entity_poly.entity_id
_entity_poly.type
_entity_poly.pdbx_seq_one_letter_code
_entity_poly.pdbx_strand_id
1 'polypeptide(L)' 'RHMRWPLAWGAKVDDDCIRCPLHQTTHKIADGELVEWSPFPLFPPYGKLVGKMSREKDLTIYETRVEDTQIQVYF' A
#
# COMPACT_ATOMS: atom_id res chain seq x y z
N ARG A 1 -3.18 2.52 -7.11
CA ARG A 1 -4.12 1.52 -6.50
C ARG A 1 -3.45 0.15 -6.42
N HIS A 2 -3.17 -0.32 -5.19
CA HIS A 2 -2.67 -1.65 -4.89
C HIS A 2 -3.86 -2.58 -4.60
N MET A 3 -4.04 -3.61 -5.44
CA MET A 3 -4.99 -4.74 -5.30
C MET A 3 -6.40 -4.45 -4.72
N ARG A 4 -6.94 -3.25 -4.95
CA ARG A 4 -8.32 -2.79 -4.64
C ARG A 4 -8.76 -2.89 -3.17
N TRP A 5 -7.86 -3.12 -2.21
CA TRP A 5 -8.17 -3.05 -0.77
C TRP A 5 -7.75 -1.70 -0.16
N PRO A 6 -8.62 -0.98 0.59
CA PRO A 6 -8.23 0.26 1.25
C PRO A 6 -7.22 0.03 2.38
N LEU A 7 -6.10 0.75 2.36
CA LEU A 7 -5.11 0.69 3.45
C LEU A 7 -5.68 1.18 4.79
N ALA A 8 -6.59 2.15 4.75
CA ALA A 8 -7.27 2.67 5.94
C ALA A 8 -8.05 1.60 6.73
N TRP A 9 -8.37 0.45 6.13
CA TRP A 9 -9.14 -0.63 6.78
C TRP A 9 -8.23 -1.66 7.47
N GLY A 10 -7.24 -1.18 8.23
CA GLY A 10 -6.42 -2.01 9.10
C GLY A 10 -4.98 -2.22 8.68
N ALA A 11 -4.45 -1.40 7.74
CA ALA A 11 -3.00 -1.38 7.52
C ALA A 11 -2.26 -1.06 8.82
N LYS A 12 -1.09 -1.69 8.97
CA LYS A 12 -0.18 -1.43 10.08
C LYS A 12 0.84 -0.40 9.63
N VAL A 13 1.14 0.55 10.51
CA VAL A 13 2.24 1.51 10.34
C VAL A 13 3.33 1.12 11.31
N ASP A 14 4.53 0.89 10.79
CA ASP A 14 5.72 0.52 11.54
C ASP A 14 6.96 0.92 10.74
N ASP A 15 7.99 1.43 11.41
CA ASP A 15 9.28 1.86 10.79
C ASP A 15 9.12 2.70 9.50
N ASP A 16 8.33 3.77 9.58
CA ASP A 16 7.98 4.67 8.46
C ASP A 16 7.38 3.99 7.21
N CYS A 17 6.88 2.76 7.39
CA CYS A 17 6.25 1.97 6.36
C CYS A 17 4.79 1.69 6.69
N ILE A 18 3.98 1.53 5.64
CA ILE A 18 2.60 1.07 5.72
C ILE A 18 2.49 -0.32 5.09
N ARG A 19 1.94 -1.28 5.84
CA ARG A 19 1.76 -2.66 5.40
C ARG A 19 0.28 -2.99 5.17
N CYS A 20 -0.05 -3.44 3.97
CA CYS A 20 -1.40 -3.84 3.57
C CYS A 20 -1.89 -5.03 4.42
N PRO A 21 -3.08 -4.95 5.05
CA PRO A 21 -3.56 -6.00 5.96
C PRO A 21 -3.94 -7.29 5.23
N LEU A 22 -4.28 -7.20 3.94
CA LEU A 22 -4.60 -8.34 3.11
C LEU A 22 -3.28 -8.96 2.64
N HIS A 23 -2.70 -8.46 1.56
CA HIS A 23 -1.58 -9.11 0.87
C HIS A 23 -0.20 -8.85 1.46
N GLN A 24 -0.07 -8.17 2.61
CA GLN A 24 1.20 -7.91 3.31
C GLN A 24 2.28 -7.15 2.51
N THR A 25 1.91 -6.54 1.38
CA THR A 25 2.78 -5.63 0.64
C THR A 25 3.05 -4.38 1.47
N THR A 26 4.29 -3.89 1.43
CA THR A 26 4.79 -2.78 2.25
C THR A 26 5.33 -1.67 1.39
N HIS A 27 4.99 -0.43 1.76
CA HIS A 27 5.44 0.77 1.10
C HIS A 27 5.94 1.79 2.12
N LYS A 28 6.93 2.61 1.75
CA LYS A 28 7.32 3.78 2.55
C LYS A 28 6.23 4.83 2.53
N ILE A 29 5.99 5.45 3.68
CA ILE A 29 5.01 6.55 3.79
C ILE A 29 5.54 7.83 3.15
N ALA A 30 6.87 8.05 3.20
CA ALA A 30 7.51 9.28 2.75
C ALA A 30 7.35 9.55 1.24
N ASP A 31 7.53 8.52 0.41
CA ASP A 31 7.59 8.63 -1.06
C ASP A 31 6.75 7.57 -1.79
N GLY A 32 6.11 6.66 -1.05
CA GLY A 32 5.29 5.60 -1.61
C GLY A 32 6.09 4.44 -2.19
N GLU A 33 7.42 4.44 -2.04
CA GLU A 33 8.32 3.41 -2.58
C GLU A 33 7.88 2.02 -2.10
N LEU A 34 7.81 1.07 -3.04
CA LEU A 34 7.61 -0.34 -2.74
C LEU A 34 8.84 -0.94 -2.04
N VAL A 35 8.69 -1.30 -0.77
CA VAL A 35 9.75 -1.94 0.03
C VAL A 35 9.68 -3.45 -0.08
N GLU A 36 8.48 -4.01 0.00
CA GLU A 36 8.26 -5.46 -0.08
C GLU A 36 6.97 -5.74 -0.83
N TRP A 37 7.07 -6.50 -1.92
CA TRP A 37 5.92 -7.01 -2.62
C TRP A 37 5.54 -8.38 -2.10
N SER A 38 4.27 -8.56 -1.73
CA SER A 38 3.75 -9.86 -1.31
C SER A 38 2.40 -10.14 -1.96
N PRO A 39 2.23 -11.33 -2.58
CA PRO A 39 1.00 -11.71 -3.27
C PRO A 39 -0.10 -12.30 -2.36
N PHE A 40 0.04 -12.23 -1.03
CA PHE A 40 -0.75 -12.94 0.01
C PHE A 40 -0.36 -14.42 0.22
N PRO A 41 -0.30 -14.93 1.47
CA PRO A 41 0.15 -16.28 1.75
C PRO A 41 -0.94 -17.37 1.68
N LEU A 42 -2.20 -17.06 1.34
CA LEU A 42 -3.25 -18.09 1.29
C LEU A 42 -3.32 -18.80 -0.09
N PHE A 43 -2.57 -19.90 -0.17
CA PHE A 43 -2.80 -21.12 -0.97
C PHE A 43 -2.01 -21.37 -2.30
N PRO A 44 -1.35 -22.55 -2.45
CA PRO A 44 -0.40 -22.80 -3.55
C PRO A 44 -0.91 -23.17 -4.96
N PRO A 45 -2.15 -23.63 -5.27
CA PRO A 45 -2.42 -24.20 -6.60
C PRO A 45 -3.24 -23.28 -7.51
N TYR A 46 -2.84 -22.01 -7.74
CA TYR A 46 -3.54 -21.18 -8.73
C TYR A 46 -2.64 -20.27 -9.57
N GLY A 47 -1.50 -20.81 -10.04
CA GLY A 47 -0.52 -20.14 -10.92
C GLY A 47 -1.04 -19.53 -12.24
N LYS A 48 -2.35 -19.59 -12.55
CA LYS A 48 -2.98 -18.90 -13.69
C LYS A 48 -3.95 -17.75 -13.33
N LEU A 49 -4.38 -17.62 -12.07
CA LEU A 49 -5.20 -16.47 -11.60
C LEU A 49 -4.33 -15.35 -11.02
N VAL A 50 -3.12 -15.68 -10.53
CA VAL A 50 -2.16 -14.72 -9.94
C VAL A 50 -1.59 -13.73 -10.96
N GLY A 51 -1.59 -14.08 -12.25
CA GLY A 51 -1.13 -13.19 -13.34
C GLY A 51 -1.98 -11.93 -13.54
N LYS A 52 -3.11 -11.78 -12.81
CA LYS A 52 -3.95 -10.57 -12.77
C LYS A 52 -3.76 -9.74 -11.49
N MET A 53 -2.89 -10.15 -10.58
CA MET A 53 -2.59 -9.38 -9.39
C MET A 53 -1.74 -8.16 -9.77
N SER A 54 -1.92 -7.07 -9.01
CA SER A 54 -1.34 -5.76 -9.35
C SER A 54 0.16 -5.89 -9.61
N ARG A 55 0.61 -5.34 -10.75
CA ARG A 55 2.04 -5.11 -10.98
C ARG A 55 2.65 -4.44 -9.76
N GLU A 56 3.88 -4.83 -9.45
CA GLU A 56 4.78 -4.11 -8.56
C GLU A 56 4.84 -2.65 -8.99
N LYS A 57 4.56 -1.76 -8.03
CA LYS A 57 4.59 -0.31 -8.21
C LYS A 57 4.49 0.37 -6.86
N ASP A 58 4.98 1.59 -6.87
CA ASP A 58 4.87 2.52 -5.77
C ASP A 58 3.42 2.98 -5.56
N LEU A 59 3.13 3.44 -4.36
CA LEU A 59 1.89 4.13 -4.06
C LEU A 59 1.98 5.57 -4.54
N THR A 60 0.83 6.10 -5.00
CA THR A 60 0.71 7.53 -5.23
C THR A 60 0.78 8.24 -3.90
N ILE A 61 1.69 9.22 -3.79
CA ILE A 61 1.76 10.16 -2.67
C ILE A 61 1.12 11.46 -3.09
N TYR A 62 0.47 12.10 -2.12
CA TYR A 62 -0.11 13.43 -2.26
C TYR A 62 0.65 14.36 -1.32
N GLU A 63 0.99 15.54 -1.80
CA GLU A 63 1.58 16.57 -0.95
C GLU A 63 0.58 16.93 0.16
N THR A 64 1.09 17.12 1.37
CA THR A 64 0.28 17.51 2.51
C THR A 64 0.89 18.67 3.25
N ARG A 65 0.04 19.54 3.80
CA ARG A 65 0.45 20.67 4.63
C ARG A 65 -0.42 20.73 5.87
N VAL A 66 0.20 20.97 7.02
CA VAL A 66 -0.50 21.30 8.27
C VAL A 66 -0.48 22.81 8.44
N GLU A 67 -1.65 23.43 8.52
CA GLU A 67 -1.82 24.87 8.74
C GLU A 67 -2.92 25.09 9.78
N ASP A 68 -2.58 25.79 10.86
CA ASP A 68 -3.41 25.97 12.05
C ASP A 68 -3.95 24.63 12.63
N THR A 69 -5.23 24.35 12.38
CA THR A 69 -5.94 23.14 12.85
C THR A 69 -6.38 22.23 11.71
N GLN A 70 -5.89 22.50 10.49
CA GLN A 70 -6.30 21.83 9.27
C GLN A 70 -5.15 21.03 8.65
N ILE A 71 -5.50 19.88 8.08
CA ILE A 71 -4.63 19.10 7.20
C ILE A 71 -5.12 19.32 5.77
N GLN A 72 -4.27 19.89 4.93
CA GLN A 72 -4.52 20.13 3.51
C GLN A 72 -3.87 19.02 2.69
N VAL A 73 -4.55 18.53 1.65
CA VAL A 73 -4.08 17.49 0.74
C VAL A 73 -4.20 17.99 -0.70
N TYR A 74 -3.12 17.93 -1.48
CA TYR A 74 -3.07 18.39 -2.88
C TYR A 74 -3.11 17.19 -3.84
N PHE A 75 -4.00 17.21 -4.84
CA PHE A 75 -4.33 16.07 -5.72
C PHE A 75 -3.83 16.20 -7.16
#